data_AF-A0A2M8BGD7-F1
#
_entry.id   AF-A0A2M8BGD7-F1
#
_cell.length_a   1.000
_cell.length_b   1.000
_cell.length_c   1.000
_cell.angle_alpha   90.00
_cell.angle_beta   90.00
_cell.angle_gamma   90.00
#
_symmetry.space_group_name_H-M   'P 1'
#
loop_
_entity.id
_entity.type
_entity.pdbx_description
1 polymer ?
#
loop_
_entity_poly.entity_id
_entity_poly.type
_entity_poly.pdbx_seq_one_letter_code
_entity_poly.pdbx_strand_id
1 'polypeptide(L)'
;MELRLNRVVLLLTIVFCLHCPTRSEAEEYPTEVREAFLTECATGGAPEGVCRCIFDKMQSSVSMEALQSGDYDEELMVGWAKACVLAEPTGAVALVPRVEPPLAAEGSYWGPDCRAYFAAVENWCNDASAPIAGRELCEVWMPGVDQMKGIEVPNDPDIIAQMDVSCRMTLESFELMRASLEP
;
A
#
# COMPACT_ATOMS: atom_id res chain seq x y z
N MET A 1 -42.65 34.31 46.15
CA MET A 1 -41.91 33.06 45.89
C MET A 1 -41.84 32.78 44.38
N GLU A 2 -41.78 33.80 43.52
CA GLU A 2 -41.90 33.65 42.06
C GLU A 2 -40.60 33.95 41.30
N LEU A 3 -39.64 34.67 41.90
CA LEU A 3 -38.34 34.98 41.28
C LEU A 3 -37.38 33.77 41.16
N ARG A 4 -37.65 32.66 41.86
CA ARG A 4 -36.76 31.47 41.82
C ARG A 4 -37.04 30.56 40.62
N LEU A 5 -38.26 30.55 40.08
CA LEU A 5 -38.63 29.71 38.95
C LEU A 5 -37.95 30.16 37.66
N ASN A 6 -37.79 31.49 37.48
CA ASN A 6 -37.23 32.07 36.26
C ASN A 6 -35.73 31.79 36.07
N ARG A 7 -34.97 31.64 37.17
CA ARG A 7 -33.53 31.32 37.11
C ARG A 7 -33.27 29.84 36.78
N VAL A 8 -34.12 28.94 37.23
CA VAL A 8 -33.96 27.50 36.95
C VAL A 8 -34.26 27.19 35.49
N VAL A 9 -35.31 27.82 34.93
CA VAL A 9 -35.65 27.68 33.51
C VAL A 9 -34.51 28.22 32.64
N LEU A 10 -33.96 29.40 32.95
CA LEU A 10 -32.86 30.00 32.18
C LEU A 10 -31.60 29.12 32.17
N LEU A 11 -31.24 28.51 33.31
CA LEU A 11 -30.07 27.64 33.41
C LEU A 11 -30.26 26.32 32.64
N LEU A 12 -31.47 25.75 32.67
CA LEU A 12 -31.79 24.55 31.89
C LEU A 12 -31.70 24.79 30.38
N THR A 13 -32.14 25.96 29.90
CA THR A 13 -32.05 26.31 28.47
C THR A 13 -30.60 26.47 28.02
N ILE A 14 -29.73 27.08 28.84
CA ILE A 14 -28.29 27.24 28.50
C ILE A 14 -27.57 25.90 28.47
N VAL A 15 -27.86 24.99 29.41
CA VAL A 15 -27.28 23.64 29.42
C VAL A 15 -27.72 22.84 28.19
N PHE A 16 -28.97 22.99 27.75
CA PHE A 16 -29.47 22.34 26.54
C PHE A 16 -28.86 22.92 25.25
N CYS A 17 -28.59 24.23 25.19
CA CYS A 17 -27.87 24.84 24.06
C CYS A 17 -26.39 24.43 24.00
N LEU A 18 -25.74 24.16 25.14
CA LEU A 18 -24.36 23.64 25.19
C LEU A 18 -24.26 22.14 24.87
N HIS A 19 -25.39 21.42 24.84
CA HIS A 19 -25.49 20.02 24.43
C HIS A 19 -26.01 19.86 23.00
N CYS A 20 -26.00 20.91 22.17
CA CYS A 20 -25.99 20.69 20.73
C CYS A 20 -24.64 20.03 20.40
N PRO A 21 -24.57 18.73 20.07
CA PRO A 21 -23.38 18.23 19.44
C PRO A 21 -23.22 19.07 18.17
N THR A 22 -22.16 19.86 18.11
CA THR A 22 -21.58 20.28 16.84
C THR A 22 -21.20 18.98 16.13
N ARG A 23 -22.19 18.38 15.47
CA ARG A 23 -22.00 17.35 14.48
C ARG A 23 -21.21 18.07 13.39
N SER A 24 -19.90 18.04 13.52
CA SER A 24 -18.99 18.32 12.42
C SER A 24 -19.48 17.42 11.31
N GLU A 25 -20.23 17.99 10.36
CA GLU A 25 -20.41 17.33 9.08
C GLU A 25 -18.99 17.07 8.61
N ALA A 26 -18.63 15.78 8.50
CA ALA A 26 -17.35 15.41 7.92
C ALA A 26 -17.35 16.04 6.52
N GLU A 27 -16.54 17.07 6.35
CA GLU A 27 -16.49 17.81 5.11
C GLU A 27 -16.11 16.83 4.01
N GLU A 28 -17.02 16.62 3.07
CA GLU A 28 -16.81 15.64 2.03
C GLU A 28 -15.63 16.10 1.16
N TYR A 29 -14.66 15.23 0.93
CA TYR A 29 -13.51 15.58 0.10
C TYR A 29 -13.99 15.91 -1.32
N PRO A 30 -13.43 16.94 -1.98
CA PRO A 30 -13.74 17.25 -3.37
C PRO A 30 -13.54 16.02 -4.28
N THR A 31 -14.38 15.88 -5.30
CA THR A 31 -14.33 14.75 -6.24
C THR A 31 -12.96 14.64 -6.90
N GLU A 32 -12.30 15.77 -7.16
CA GLU A 32 -10.97 15.84 -7.77
C GLU A 32 -9.91 15.16 -6.88
N VAL A 33 -10.02 15.31 -5.55
CA VAL A 33 -9.10 14.67 -4.60
C VAL A 33 -9.32 13.16 -4.59
N ARG A 34 -10.59 12.72 -4.63
CA ARG A 34 -10.95 11.30 -4.72
C ARG A 34 -10.40 10.67 -6.00
N GLU A 35 -10.63 11.29 -7.14
CA GLU A 35 -10.19 10.78 -8.44
C GLU A 35 -8.67 10.73 -8.54
N ALA A 36 -7.98 11.79 -8.10
CA ALA A 36 -6.52 11.83 -8.07
C ALA A 36 -5.96 10.72 -7.16
N PHE A 37 -6.49 10.56 -5.95
CA PHE A 37 -6.05 9.53 -5.02
C PHE A 37 -6.24 8.11 -5.59
N LEU A 38 -7.44 7.81 -6.11
CA LEU A 38 -7.73 6.48 -6.66
C LEU A 38 -6.87 6.18 -7.89
N THR A 39 -6.57 7.19 -8.72
CA THR A 39 -5.70 7.04 -9.89
C THR A 39 -4.25 6.75 -9.50
N GLU A 40 -3.69 7.51 -8.56
CA GLU A 40 -2.32 7.29 -8.07
C GLU A 40 -2.19 5.94 -7.36
N CYS A 41 -3.18 5.60 -6.52
CA CYS A 41 -3.20 4.32 -5.83
C CYS A 41 -3.25 3.12 -6.80
N ALA A 42 -4.09 3.21 -7.85
CA ALA A 42 -4.17 2.18 -8.88
C ALA A 42 -2.88 2.12 -9.73
N THR A 43 -2.27 3.27 -10.03
CA THR A 43 -0.99 3.34 -10.75
C THR A 43 0.14 2.69 -9.94
N GLY A 44 0.07 2.76 -8.61
CA GLY A 44 0.93 2.01 -7.69
C GLY A 44 0.66 0.51 -7.61
N GLY A 45 -0.30 -0.02 -8.38
CA GLY A 45 -0.61 -1.45 -8.47
C GLY A 45 -1.50 -1.99 -7.35
N ALA A 46 -2.07 -1.12 -6.50
CA ALA A 46 -3.00 -1.56 -5.46
C ALA A 46 -4.38 -1.92 -6.06
N PRO A 47 -5.06 -2.97 -5.57
CA PRO A 47 -6.42 -3.30 -5.98
C PRO A 47 -7.39 -2.14 -5.71
N GLU A 48 -8.38 -1.94 -6.59
CA GLU A 48 -9.34 -0.84 -6.49
C GLU A 48 -10.08 -0.81 -5.13
N GLY A 49 -10.44 -1.99 -4.58
CA GLY A 49 -11.10 -2.10 -3.29
C GLY A 49 -10.20 -1.66 -2.12
N VAL A 50 -8.89 -1.97 -2.17
CA VAL A 50 -7.91 -1.47 -1.20
C VAL A 50 -7.82 0.06 -1.28
N CYS A 51 -7.73 0.62 -2.49
CA CYS A 51 -7.66 2.06 -2.70
C CYS A 51 -8.89 2.79 -2.15
N ARG A 52 -10.10 2.29 -2.44
CA ARG A 52 -11.35 2.85 -1.90
C ARG A 52 -11.41 2.75 -0.38
N CYS A 53 -11.02 1.62 0.19
CA CYS A 53 -10.98 1.43 1.65
C CYS A 53 -10.05 2.44 2.34
N ILE A 54 -8.84 2.65 1.81
CA ILE A 54 -7.89 3.63 2.38
C ILE A 54 -8.48 5.04 2.26
N PHE A 55 -9.05 5.38 1.10
CA PHE A 55 -9.67 6.68 0.88
C PHE A 55 -10.80 6.96 1.89
N ASP A 56 -11.70 5.99 2.11
CA ASP A 56 -12.82 6.16 3.04
C ASP A 56 -12.34 6.35 4.49
N LYS A 57 -11.25 5.67 4.88
CA LYS A 57 -10.62 5.88 6.20
C LYS A 57 -9.98 7.25 6.32
N MET A 58 -9.27 7.69 5.28
CA MET A 58 -8.68 9.03 5.21
C MET A 58 -9.76 10.10 5.30
N GLN A 59 -10.82 10.00 4.50
CA GLN A 59 -11.94 10.95 4.48
C GLN A 59 -12.68 11.03 5.83
N SER A 60 -12.77 9.92 6.56
CA SER A 60 -13.47 9.88 7.86
C SER A 60 -12.62 10.32 9.05
N SER A 61 -11.29 10.40 8.89
CA SER A 61 -10.36 10.59 10.01
C SER A 61 -9.42 11.79 9.85
N VAL A 62 -9.20 12.27 8.62
CA VAL A 62 -8.34 13.41 8.29
C VAL A 62 -9.22 14.51 7.73
N SER A 63 -8.99 15.76 8.12
CA SER A 63 -9.68 16.91 7.52
C SER A 63 -8.95 17.35 6.25
N MET A 64 -9.65 18.07 5.36
CA MET A 64 -8.99 18.65 4.18
C MET A 64 -7.86 19.61 4.55
N GLU A 65 -8.02 20.37 5.64
CA GLU A 65 -6.97 21.26 6.15
C GLU A 65 -5.73 20.47 6.60
N ALA A 66 -5.91 19.41 7.37
CA ALA A 66 -4.82 18.53 7.81
C ALA A 66 -4.14 17.83 6.63
N LEU A 67 -4.91 17.41 5.62
CA LEU A 67 -4.36 16.80 4.41
C LEU A 67 -3.51 17.81 3.61
N GLN A 68 -3.95 19.06 3.50
CA GLN A 68 -3.22 20.12 2.79
C GLN A 68 -1.98 20.60 3.54
N SER A 69 -2.01 20.63 4.87
CA SER A 69 -0.87 21.02 5.70
C SER A 69 0.15 19.89 5.88
N GLY A 70 -0.21 18.65 5.53
CA GLY A 70 0.61 17.47 5.81
C GLY A 70 0.59 17.06 7.29
N ASP A 71 -0.36 17.57 8.08
CA ASP A 71 -0.49 17.30 9.51
C ASP A 71 -1.35 16.06 9.75
N TYR A 72 -0.84 14.91 9.32
CA TYR A 72 -1.46 13.61 9.57
C TYR A 72 -0.43 12.59 10.04
N ASP A 73 -0.90 11.61 10.79
CA ASP A 73 -0.06 10.55 11.35
C ASP A 73 0.25 9.49 10.26
N GLU A 74 1.52 9.40 9.85
CA GLU A 74 1.98 8.41 8.88
C GLU A 74 1.80 6.96 9.39
N GLU A 75 1.98 6.71 10.69
CA GLU A 75 1.77 5.37 11.27
C GLU A 75 0.30 4.95 11.15
N LEU A 76 -0.61 5.91 11.28
CA LEU A 76 -2.04 5.71 11.09
C LEU A 76 -2.37 5.32 9.63
N MET A 77 -1.77 6.01 8.66
CA MET A 77 -1.92 5.70 7.22
C MET A 77 -1.41 4.28 6.89
N VAL A 78 -0.24 3.91 7.41
CA VAL A 78 0.31 2.54 7.26
C VAL A 78 -0.61 1.51 7.92
N GLY A 79 -1.17 1.83 9.08
CA GLY A 79 -2.15 0.98 9.77
C GLY A 79 -3.42 0.73 8.94
N TRP A 80 -3.93 1.78 8.29
CA TRP A 80 -5.09 1.67 7.39
C TRP A 80 -4.79 0.84 6.16
N ALA A 81 -3.64 1.04 5.52
CA ALA A 81 -3.23 0.25 4.36
C ALA A 81 -3.20 -1.25 4.71
N LYS A 82 -2.57 -1.62 5.83
CA LYS A 82 -2.55 -3.01 6.32
C LYS A 82 -3.96 -3.55 6.57
N ALA A 83 -4.81 -2.78 7.25
CA ALA A 83 -6.17 -3.19 7.55
C ALA A 83 -7.03 -3.37 6.28
N CYS A 84 -6.87 -2.49 5.29
CA CYS A 84 -7.62 -2.55 4.04
C CYS A 84 -7.20 -3.72 3.15
N VAL A 85 -5.90 -4.04 3.09
CA VAL A 85 -5.40 -5.24 2.40
C VAL A 85 -5.94 -6.52 3.03
N LEU A 86 -6.06 -6.56 4.37
CA LEU A 86 -6.60 -7.72 5.09
C LEU A 86 -8.13 -7.83 5.02
N ALA A 87 -8.83 -6.72 4.80
CA ALA A 87 -10.29 -6.66 4.81
C ALA A 87 -10.93 -6.94 3.44
N GLU A 88 -10.18 -6.78 2.35
CA GLU A 88 -10.65 -7.17 1.03
C GLU A 88 -10.94 -8.68 1.02
N PRO A 89 -12.20 -9.11 0.80
CA PRO A 89 -12.45 -10.51 0.53
C PRO A 89 -11.64 -10.84 -0.72
N THR A 90 -10.85 -11.91 -0.67
CA THR A 90 -10.05 -12.46 -1.78
C THR A 90 -10.94 -13.00 -2.91
N GLY A 91 -11.91 -12.19 -3.36
CA GLY A 91 -12.87 -12.47 -4.40
C GLY A 91 -12.27 -12.05 -5.74
N ALA A 92 -11.74 -13.04 -6.45
CA ALA A 92 -11.30 -12.97 -7.84
C ALA A 92 -10.01 -12.17 -8.10
N VAL A 93 -8.90 -12.62 -7.51
CA VAL A 93 -7.70 -12.74 -8.34
C VAL A 93 -8.08 -13.72 -9.44
N ALA A 94 -8.14 -13.26 -10.70
CA ALA A 94 -8.34 -14.14 -11.84
C ALA A 94 -7.34 -15.30 -11.69
N LEU A 95 -7.85 -16.52 -11.57
CA LEU A 95 -7.03 -17.72 -11.50
C LEU A 95 -6.23 -17.81 -12.80
N VAL A 96 -5.02 -17.25 -12.81
CA VAL A 96 -4.01 -17.60 -13.80
C VAL A 96 -3.87 -19.12 -13.70
N PRO A 97 -3.98 -19.86 -14.81
CA PRO A 97 -3.85 -21.32 -14.78
C PRO A 97 -2.59 -21.71 -14.03
N ARG A 98 -2.77 -22.36 -12.88
CA ARG A 98 -1.70 -22.87 -12.02
C ARG A 98 -0.93 -23.92 -12.82
N VAL A 99 0.21 -23.52 -13.38
CA VAL A 99 1.20 -24.49 -13.86
C VAL A 99 1.83 -25.09 -12.60
N GLU A 100 1.62 -26.39 -12.38
CA GLU A 100 2.31 -27.12 -11.30
C GLU A 100 3.82 -26.97 -11.51
N PRO A 101 4.54 -26.33 -10.58
CA PRO A 101 5.98 -26.18 -10.71
C PRO A 101 6.63 -27.56 -10.56
N PRO A 102 7.69 -27.87 -11.32
CA PRO A 102 8.52 -29.01 -11.01
C PRO A 102 9.07 -28.86 -9.58
N LEU A 103 8.99 -29.95 -8.81
CA LEU A 103 9.50 -30.05 -7.44
C LEU A 103 10.93 -29.50 -7.36
N ALA A 104 11.09 -28.30 -6.79
CA ALA A 104 12.39 -27.72 -6.48
C ALA A 104 12.83 -28.18 -5.08
N ALA A 105 14.13 -28.41 -4.95
CA ALA A 105 14.79 -28.96 -3.77
C ALA A 105 14.57 -28.10 -2.50
N GLU A 106 14.64 -28.75 -1.34
CA GLU A 106 14.36 -28.17 -0.02
C GLU A 106 15.24 -26.95 0.32
N GLY A 107 14.61 -25.87 0.78
CA GLY A 107 15.23 -24.65 1.29
C GLY A 107 14.76 -23.39 0.55
N SER A 108 13.77 -22.69 1.10
CA SER A 108 13.14 -21.45 0.60
C SER A 108 12.39 -21.55 -0.74
N TYR A 109 11.06 -21.67 -0.66
CA TYR A 109 10.17 -21.68 -1.82
C TYR A 109 9.82 -20.25 -2.27
N TRP A 110 10.64 -19.67 -3.14
CA TRP A 110 10.27 -18.47 -3.90
C TRP A 110 9.38 -18.85 -5.08
N GLY A 111 8.40 -18.01 -5.42
CA GLY A 111 7.58 -18.21 -6.61
C GLY A 111 8.36 -18.04 -7.93
N PRO A 112 7.77 -18.43 -9.08
CA PRO A 112 8.43 -18.30 -10.38
C PRO A 112 8.85 -16.87 -10.74
N ASP A 113 8.02 -15.85 -10.46
CA ASP A 113 8.35 -14.46 -10.78
C ASP A 113 9.48 -13.93 -9.89
N CYS A 114 9.53 -14.30 -8.60
CA CYS A 114 10.67 -13.97 -7.72
C CYS A 114 11.97 -14.61 -8.20
N ARG A 115 11.93 -15.88 -8.62
CA ARG A 115 13.12 -16.52 -9.19
C ARG A 115 13.56 -15.86 -10.51
N ALA A 116 12.61 -15.45 -11.34
CA ALA A 116 12.90 -14.71 -12.57
C ALA A 116 13.54 -13.36 -12.27
N TYR A 117 13.01 -12.60 -11.31
CA TYR A 117 13.58 -11.35 -10.83
C TYR A 117 15.03 -11.54 -10.36
N PHE A 118 15.28 -12.49 -9.46
CA PHE A 118 16.63 -12.76 -8.94
C PHE A 118 17.60 -13.10 -10.07
N ALA A 119 17.20 -14.01 -10.97
CA ALA A 119 18.03 -14.39 -12.10
C ALA A 119 18.31 -13.21 -13.04
N ALA A 120 17.32 -12.35 -13.30
CA ALA A 120 17.49 -11.18 -14.16
C ALA A 120 18.52 -10.20 -13.59
N VAL A 121 18.42 -9.88 -12.29
CA VAL A 121 19.37 -8.99 -11.61
C VAL A 121 20.77 -9.61 -11.60
N GLU A 122 20.89 -10.87 -11.18
CA GLU A 122 22.18 -11.55 -11.13
C GLU A 122 22.85 -11.65 -12.51
N ASN A 123 22.09 -12.01 -13.54
CA ASN A 123 22.64 -12.14 -14.88
C ASN A 123 23.15 -10.80 -15.40
N TRP A 124 22.38 -9.73 -15.23
CA TRP A 124 22.79 -8.40 -15.68
C TRP A 124 23.98 -7.87 -14.89
N CYS A 125 23.99 -8.05 -13.56
CA CYS A 125 25.08 -7.59 -12.71
C CYS A 125 26.38 -8.37 -12.90
N ASN A 126 26.31 -9.60 -13.39
CA ASN A 126 27.48 -10.39 -13.78
C ASN A 126 27.85 -10.21 -15.26
N ASP A 127 27.06 -9.47 -16.05
CA ASP A 127 27.37 -9.21 -17.44
C ASP A 127 28.47 -8.16 -17.57
N ALA A 128 29.64 -8.58 -18.05
CA ALA A 128 30.78 -7.69 -18.27
C ALA A 128 30.51 -6.60 -19.34
N SER A 129 29.46 -6.76 -20.16
CA SER A 129 29.03 -5.79 -21.15
C SER A 129 28.06 -4.73 -20.60
N ALA A 130 27.61 -4.86 -19.34
CA ALA A 130 26.72 -3.89 -18.72
C ALA A 130 27.34 -2.47 -18.70
N PRO A 131 26.55 -1.41 -18.96
CA PRO A 131 26.99 -0.02 -18.88
C PRO A 131 27.63 0.31 -17.52
N ILE A 132 28.56 1.28 -17.47
CA ILE A 132 29.21 1.70 -16.19
C ILE A 132 28.16 2.07 -15.13
N ALA A 133 27.15 2.87 -15.51
CA ALA A 133 26.07 3.25 -14.60
C ALA A 133 25.26 2.05 -14.08
N GLY A 134 25.08 1.01 -14.91
CA GLY A 134 24.43 -0.24 -14.47
C GLY A 134 25.26 -1.02 -13.47
N ARG A 135 26.58 -1.07 -13.65
CA ARG A 135 27.51 -1.75 -12.73
C ARG A 135 27.55 -1.09 -11.34
N GLU A 136 27.49 0.24 -11.27
CA GLU A 136 27.40 0.96 -10.00
C GLU A 136 26.08 0.63 -9.26
N LEU A 137 24.96 0.53 -9.99
CA LEU A 137 23.68 0.11 -9.39
C LEU A 137 23.72 -1.32 -8.86
N CYS A 138 24.46 -2.22 -9.52
CA CYS A 138 24.62 -3.60 -9.09
C CYS A 138 25.34 -3.74 -7.74
N GLU A 139 26.27 -2.83 -7.40
CA GLU A 139 26.90 -2.82 -6.06
C GLU A 139 25.88 -2.58 -4.94
N VAL A 140 24.79 -1.86 -5.24
CA VAL A 140 23.71 -1.57 -4.29
C VAL A 140 22.66 -2.69 -4.28
N TRP A 141 22.32 -3.26 -5.44
CA TRP A 141 21.23 -4.24 -5.55
C TRP A 141 21.60 -5.66 -5.18
N MET A 142 22.80 -6.13 -5.53
CA MET A 142 23.20 -7.51 -5.26
C MET A 142 23.10 -7.87 -3.76
N PRO A 143 23.56 -7.02 -2.81
CA PRO A 143 23.36 -7.30 -1.38
C PRO A 143 21.89 -7.43 -0.97
N GLY A 144 21.00 -6.64 -1.58
CA GLY A 144 19.55 -6.72 -1.33
C GLY A 144 18.93 -8.00 -1.86
N VAL A 145 19.32 -8.42 -3.07
CA VAL A 145 18.90 -9.71 -3.66
C VAL A 145 19.39 -10.88 -2.82
N ASP A 146 20.65 -10.86 -2.38
CA ASP A 146 21.22 -11.89 -1.51
C ASP A 146 20.50 -11.94 -0.16
N GLN A 147 20.21 -10.78 0.42
CA GLN A 147 19.44 -10.68 1.65
C GLN A 147 18.04 -11.28 1.47
N MET A 148 17.35 -10.94 0.37
CA MET A 148 16.03 -11.50 0.07
C MET A 148 16.09 -13.01 -0.06
N LYS A 149 17.04 -13.57 -0.82
CA LYS A 149 17.20 -15.02 -0.97
C LYS A 149 17.43 -15.75 0.36
N GLY A 150 18.08 -15.08 1.31
CA GLY A 150 18.32 -15.60 2.66
C GLY A 150 17.09 -15.61 3.57
N ILE A 151 15.97 -14.99 3.17
CA ILE A 151 14.73 -15.02 3.95
C ILE A 151 14.08 -16.39 3.83
N GLU A 152 13.76 -17.00 4.98
CA GLU A 152 12.90 -18.18 5.04
C GLU A 152 11.45 -17.76 4.75
N VAL A 153 10.98 -18.08 3.55
CA VAL A 153 9.58 -17.86 3.18
C VAL A 153 8.75 -19.05 3.68
N PRO A 154 7.63 -18.81 4.40
CA PRO A 154 6.71 -19.88 4.78
C PRO A 154 6.30 -20.70 3.56
N ASN A 155 6.26 -22.02 3.70
CA ASN A 155 5.77 -22.90 2.63
C ASN A 155 4.24 -22.88 2.58
N ASP A 156 3.69 -21.70 2.32
CA ASP A 156 2.28 -21.42 2.18
C ASP A 156 2.03 -20.90 0.75
N PRO A 157 1.17 -21.58 -0.04
CA PRO A 157 0.98 -21.24 -1.44
C PRO A 157 0.37 -19.85 -1.66
N ASP A 158 -0.44 -19.34 -0.74
CA ASP A 158 -1.07 -18.03 -0.89
C ASP A 158 -0.07 -16.92 -0.57
N ILE A 159 0.78 -17.12 0.46
CA ILE A 159 1.90 -16.21 0.77
C ILE A 159 2.87 -16.16 -0.41
N ILE A 160 3.26 -17.31 -0.94
CA ILE A 160 4.17 -17.40 -2.09
C ILE A 160 3.57 -16.67 -3.30
N ALA A 161 2.29 -16.90 -3.61
CA ALA A 161 1.62 -16.23 -4.72
C ALA A 161 1.57 -14.70 -4.55
N GLN A 162 1.30 -14.21 -3.33
CA GLN A 162 1.29 -12.79 -3.04
C GLN A 162 2.68 -12.15 -3.23
N MET A 163 3.73 -12.80 -2.74
CA MET A 163 5.11 -12.32 -2.92
C MET A 163 5.51 -12.30 -4.40
N ASP A 164 5.06 -13.30 -5.16
CA ASP A 164 5.36 -13.42 -6.60
C ASP A 164 4.80 -12.23 -7.40
N VAL A 165 3.62 -11.72 -7.03
CA VAL A 165 3.05 -10.51 -7.64
C VAL A 165 3.98 -9.31 -7.46
N SER A 166 4.53 -9.11 -6.26
CA SER A 166 5.48 -8.02 -5.99
C SER A 166 6.78 -8.20 -6.76
N CYS A 167 7.29 -9.43 -6.85
CA CYS A 167 8.48 -9.72 -7.64
C CYS A 167 8.27 -9.46 -9.14
N ARG A 168 7.10 -9.80 -9.69
CA ARG A 168 6.77 -9.52 -11.10
C ARG A 168 6.82 -8.04 -11.43
N MET A 169 6.16 -7.21 -10.62
CA MET A 169 6.18 -5.75 -10.81
C MET A 169 7.61 -5.18 -10.68
N THR A 170 8.40 -5.75 -9.77
CA THR A 170 9.81 -5.35 -9.58
C THR A 170 10.67 -5.76 -10.77
N LEU A 171 10.44 -6.95 -11.34
CA LEU A 171 11.12 -7.42 -12.56
C LEU A 171 10.79 -6.51 -13.74
N GLU A 172 9.52 -6.19 -13.98
CA GLU A 172 9.13 -5.27 -15.06
C GLU A 172 9.80 -3.89 -14.91
N SER A 173 9.82 -3.35 -13.69
CA SER A 173 10.50 -2.08 -13.38
C SER A 173 12.01 -2.16 -13.60
N PHE A 174 12.62 -3.27 -13.22
CA PHE A 174 14.05 -3.54 -13.45
C PHE A 174 14.34 -3.59 -14.96
N GLU A 175 13.53 -4.28 -15.76
CA GLU A 175 13.73 -4.38 -17.21
C GLU A 175 13.61 -3.03 -17.90
N LEU A 176 12.64 -2.20 -17.51
CA LEU A 176 12.49 -0.82 -18.02
C LEU A 176 13.70 0.05 -17.66
N MET A 177 14.14 -0.01 -16.41
CA MET A 177 15.34 0.69 -15.94
C MET A 177 16.56 0.25 -16.73
N ARG A 178 16.74 -1.06 -16.95
CA ARG A 178 17.88 -1.60 -17.69
C ARG A 178 17.88 -1.08 -19.12
N ALA A 179 16.73 -1.18 -19.79
CA ALA A 179 16.57 -0.69 -21.15
C ALA A 179 16.86 0.81 -21.28
N SER A 180 16.63 1.61 -20.23
CA SER A 180 16.95 3.05 -20.23
C SER A 180 18.44 3.36 -20.10
N LEU A 181 19.24 2.42 -19.59
CA LEU A 181 20.69 2.55 -19.41
C LEU A 181 21.48 1.96 -20.58
N GLU A 182 20.85 1.12 -21.39
CA GLU A 182 21.43 0.56 -22.61
C GLU A 182 21.30 1.60 -23.75
N PRO A 183 22.43 2.01 -24.37
CA PRO A 183 22.45 3.05 -25.40
C PRO A 183 21.92 2.61 -26.77
#